data_AF-A0A2D4MH17-F1
#
_entry.id   AF-A0A2D4MH17-F1
#
_cell.length_a   1.000
_cell.length_b   1.000
_cell.length_c   1.000
_cell.angle_alpha   90.00
_cell.angle_beta   90.00
_cell.angle_gamma   90.00
#
_symmetry.space_group_name_H-M   'P 1'
#
loop_
_entity.id
_entity.type
_entity.pdbx_description
1 polymer ?
#
loop_
_entity_poly.entity_id
_entity_poly.type
_entity_poly.pdbx_seq_one_letter_code
_entity_poly.pdbx_strand_id
1 'polypeptide(L)'
;ALKVPKITVASIILKWKKFGTTRTLPRVGCLVKLSNWGRRTLVRDVTKNPMVTLTELQRSCVKMEQRSKRITITAVFYQSGLYGKVARQKPLFSAKHMKA
;
A
#
# COMPACT_ATOMS: atom_id res chain seq x y z
N ALA A 1 -27.93 38.87 -6.99
CA ALA A 1 -27.95 37.48 -7.49
C ALA A 1 -26.57 36.85 -7.31
N LEU A 2 -26.49 35.53 -7.06
CA LEU A 2 -25.21 34.82 -6.96
C LEU A 2 -24.56 34.72 -8.36
N LYS A 3 -23.29 35.12 -8.50
CA LYS A 3 -22.51 35.03 -9.75
C LYS A 3 -22.06 33.58 -10.04
N VAL A 4 -23.01 32.64 -10.01
CA VAL A 4 -22.74 31.20 -10.13
C VAL A 4 -23.66 30.62 -11.21
N PRO A 5 -23.16 29.80 -12.13
CA PRO A 5 -23.99 29.15 -13.14
C PRO A 5 -25.09 28.29 -12.50
N LYS A 6 -26.29 28.28 -13.12
CA LYS A 6 -27.45 27.51 -12.65
C LYS A 6 -27.14 26.02 -12.48
N ILE A 7 -26.31 25.44 -13.35
CA ILE A 7 -25.90 24.03 -13.29
C ILE A 7 -25.09 23.71 -12.02
N THR A 8 -24.22 24.63 -11.62
CA THR A 8 -23.42 24.49 -10.40
C THR A 8 -24.33 24.53 -9.17
N VAL A 9 -25.27 25.47 -9.13
CA VAL A 9 -26.27 25.55 -8.04
C VAL A 9 -27.07 24.25 -7.95
N ALA A 10 -27.58 23.73 -9.06
CA ALA A 10 -28.32 22.47 -9.09
C ALA A 10 -27.49 21.28 -8.60
N SER A 11 -26.21 21.18 -9.01
CA SER A 11 -25.31 20.11 -8.56
C SER A 11 -24.99 20.18 -7.06
N ILE A 12 -24.87 21.39 -6.49
CA ILE A 12 -24.68 21.60 -5.06
C ILE A 12 -25.91 21.14 -4.28
N ILE A 13 -27.11 21.50 -4.74
CA ILE A 13 -28.38 21.07 -4.11
C ILE A 13 -28.52 19.55 -4.15
N LEU A 14 -28.25 18.92 -5.30
CA LEU A 14 -28.34 17.47 -5.45
C LEU A 14 -27.36 16.74 -4.52
N LYS A 15 -26.12 17.25 -4.41
CA LYS A 15 -25.11 16.72 -3.48
C LYS A 15 -25.54 16.88 -2.03
N TRP A 16 -26.06 18.05 -1.66
CA TRP A 16 -26.54 18.31 -0.30
C TRP A 16 -27.71 17.39 0.07
N LYS A 17 -28.68 17.18 -0.84
CA LYS A 17 -29.77 16.22 -0.62
C LYS A 17 -29.27 14.78 -0.41
N LYS A 18 -28.18 14.38 -1.07
CA LYS A 18 -27.62 13.03 -0.99
C LYS A 18 -26.73 12.79 0.22
N PHE A 19 -25.88 13.76 0.57
CA PHE A 19 -24.80 13.57 1.56
C PHE A 19 -24.92 14.51 2.77
N GLY A 20 -25.85 15.47 2.76
CA GLY A 20 -25.99 16.49 3.81
C GLY A 20 -24.90 17.57 3.80
N THR A 21 -23.95 17.51 2.85
CA THR A 21 -22.77 18.39 2.84
C THR A 21 -22.65 19.20 1.55
N THR A 22 -22.28 20.48 1.68
CA THR A 22 -21.93 21.37 0.56
C THR A 22 -20.43 21.40 0.25
N ARG A 23 -19.59 20.82 1.14
CA ARG A 23 -18.13 20.73 0.96
C ARG A 23 -17.79 19.90 -0.29
N THR A 24 -16.73 20.29 -0.99
CA THR A 24 -16.17 19.51 -2.09
C THR A 24 -15.52 18.24 -1.55
N LEU A 25 -16.06 17.08 -1.93
CA LEU A 25 -15.49 15.77 -1.56
C LEU A 25 -14.32 15.43 -2.47
N PRO A 26 -13.30 14.72 -1.96
CA PRO A 26 -12.24 14.18 -2.80
C PRO A 26 -12.85 13.21 -3.82
N ARG A 27 -12.27 13.20 -5.03
CA ARG A 27 -12.66 12.23 -6.06
C ARG A 27 -12.31 10.82 -5.57
N VAL A 28 -13.19 9.86 -5.84
CA VAL A 28 -12.89 8.44 -5.60
C VAL A 28 -11.63 8.07 -6.38
N GLY A 29 -10.64 7.55 -5.66
CA GLY A 29 -9.35 7.13 -6.23
C GLY A 29 -9.45 5.84 -7.06
N CYS A 30 -8.31 5.40 -7.59
CA CYS A 30 -8.19 4.15 -8.33
C CYS A 30 -8.33 2.94 -7.38
N LEU A 31 -8.99 1.87 -7.86
CA LEU A 31 -9.11 0.63 -7.11
C LEU A 31 -7.77 -0.08 -6.99
N VAL A 32 -7.43 -0.52 -5.78
CA VAL A 32 -6.20 -1.27 -5.50
C VAL A 32 -6.35 -2.72 -5.97
N LYS A 33 -5.29 -3.30 -6.55
CA LYS A 33 -5.29 -4.68 -7.08
C LYS A 33 -5.41 -5.77 -6.03
N LEU A 34 -5.02 -5.48 -4.79
CA LEU A 34 -5.13 -6.37 -3.64
C LEU A 34 -6.19 -5.85 -2.67
N SER A 35 -7.02 -6.76 -2.18
CA SER A 35 -7.97 -6.45 -1.11
C SER A 35 -7.24 -6.20 0.21
N ASN A 36 -7.92 -5.53 1.14
CA ASN A 36 -7.40 -5.33 2.50
C ASN A 36 -7.17 -6.65 3.24
N TRP A 37 -7.97 -7.67 2.94
CA TRP A 37 -7.78 -9.01 3.47
C TRP A 37 -6.51 -9.66 2.90
N GLY A 38 -6.35 -9.68 1.58
CA GLY A 38 -5.17 -10.24 0.92
C GLY A 38 -3.86 -9.58 1.35
N ARG A 39 -3.87 -8.25 1.53
CA ARG A 39 -2.72 -7.52 2.10
C ARG A 39 -2.35 -8.02 3.49
N ARG A 40 -3.33 -8.21 4.38
CA ARG A 40 -3.09 -8.69 5.75
C ARG A 40 -2.60 -10.12 5.76
N THR A 41 -3.13 -10.98 4.89
CA THR A 41 -2.69 -12.38 4.77
C THR A 41 -1.22 -12.45 4.35
N LEU A 42 -0.82 -11.68 3.33
CA LEU A 42 0.58 -11.61 2.89
C LEU A 42 1.54 -11.15 3.98
N VAL A 43 1.17 -10.10 4.72
CA VAL A 43 2.00 -9.60 5.83
C VAL A 43 2.11 -10.65 6.93
N ARG A 44 1.02 -11.35 7.26
CA ARG A 44 1.02 -12.44 8.25
C ARG A 44 1.90 -13.61 7.81
N ASP A 45 1.84 -14.00 6.53
CA ASP A 45 2.61 -15.12 6.00
C ASP A 45 4.11 -14.83 6.10
N VAL A 46 4.55 -13.64 5.69
CA VAL A 46 5.96 -13.22 5.81
C VAL A 46 6.39 -13.07 7.27
N THR A 47 5.52 -12.58 8.14
CA THR A 47 5.84 -12.43 9.57
C THR A 47 6.01 -13.80 10.24
N LYS A 48 5.19 -14.79 9.86
CA LYS A 48 5.32 -16.17 10.36
C LYS A 48 6.55 -16.88 9.79
N ASN A 49 6.83 -16.65 8.50
CA ASN A 49 7.94 -17.31 7.83
C ASN A 49 8.67 -16.32 6.91
N PRO A 50 9.75 -15.66 7.40
CA PRO A 50 10.39 -14.57 6.69
C PRO A 50 11.23 -15.02 5.48
N MET A 51 11.54 -16.32 5.36
CA MET A 51 12.29 -16.88 4.23
C MET A 51 11.43 -17.17 2.99
N VAL A 52 10.12 -16.85 3.03
CA VAL A 52 9.23 -17.09 1.90
C VAL A 52 9.61 -16.20 0.72
N THR A 53 9.71 -16.82 -0.45
CA THR A 53 10.08 -16.14 -1.69
C THR A 53 8.90 -15.39 -2.30
N LEU A 54 9.19 -14.34 -3.07
CA LEU A 54 8.16 -13.56 -3.76
C LEU A 54 7.35 -14.41 -4.76
N THR A 55 7.95 -15.46 -5.33
CA THR A 55 7.29 -16.43 -6.20
C THR A 55 6.26 -17.27 -5.48
N GLU A 56 6.55 -17.69 -4.25
CA GLU A 56 5.60 -18.45 -3.43
C GLU A 56 4.43 -17.57 -3.00
N LEU A 57 4.71 -16.32 -2.61
CA LEU A 57 3.68 -15.34 -2.30
C LEU A 57 2.80 -15.01 -3.51
N GLN A 58 3.38 -15.00 -4.71
CA GLN A 58 2.60 -14.83 -5.93
C GLN A 58 1.67 -16.04 -6.17
N ARG A 59 2.13 -17.26 -5.89
CA ARG A 59 1.28 -18.46 -5.95
C ARG A 59 0.18 -18.42 -4.89
N SER A 60 0.46 -17.97 -3.67
CA SER A 60 -0.58 -17.82 -2.62
C SER A 60 -1.62 -16.76 -2.99
N CYS A 61 -1.21 -15.66 -3.62
CA CYS A 61 -2.13 -14.67 -4.19
C CYS A 61 -3.09 -15.26 -5.21
N VAL A 62 -2.61 -16.15 -6.09
CA VAL A 62 -3.47 -16.85 -7.06
C VAL A 62 -4.44 -17.79 -6.37
N LYS A 63 -4.00 -18.52 -5.32
CA LYS A 63 -4.90 -19.36 -4.50
C LYS A 63 -6.00 -18.54 -3.80
N MET A 64 -5.71 -17.29 -3.44
CA MET A 64 -6.67 -16.33 -2.88
C MET A 64 -7.52 -15.61 -3.94
N GLU A 65 -7.48 -16.07 -5.20
CA GLU A 65 -8.15 -15.46 -6.36
C GLU A 65 -7.74 -14.00 -6.66
N GLN A 66 -6.63 -13.54 -6.07
CA GLN A 66 -6.14 -12.18 -6.19
C GLN A 66 -4.86 -12.15 -7.02
N ARG A 67 -5.02 -12.29 -8.34
CA ARG A 67 -3.88 -12.30 -9.27
C ARG A 67 -3.11 -10.98 -9.20
N SER A 68 -1.96 -11.02 -8.53
CA SER A 68 -1.10 -9.86 -8.28
C SER A 68 0.26 -10.01 -8.94
N LYS A 69 0.81 -8.91 -9.44
CA LYS A 69 2.17 -8.87 -9.96
C LYS A 69 3.16 -8.79 -8.81
N ARG A 70 4.39 -9.26 -9.03
CA ARG A 70 5.51 -9.17 -8.07
C ARG A 70 5.68 -7.76 -7.50
N ILE A 71 5.62 -6.74 -8.36
CA ILE A 71 5.71 -5.31 -7.98
C ILE A 71 4.61 -4.87 -7.01
N THR A 72 3.42 -5.47 -7.10
CA THR A 72 2.28 -5.13 -6.22
C THR A 72 2.51 -5.73 -4.84
N ILE A 73 3.00 -6.97 -4.79
CA ILE A 73 3.30 -7.68 -3.55
C ILE A 73 4.44 -6.97 -2.80
N THR A 74 5.52 -6.59 -3.50
CA THR A 74 6.61 -5.81 -2.88
C THR A 74 6.13 -4.47 -2.37
N ALA A 75 5.32 -3.73 -3.14
CA ALA A 75 4.78 -2.45 -2.69
C ALA A 75 3.95 -2.56 -1.40
N VAL A 76 3.20 -3.66 -1.22
CA VAL A 76 2.49 -3.93 0.04
C VAL A 76 3.47 -4.06 1.21
N PHE A 77 4.57 -4.79 1.03
CA PHE A 77 5.60 -4.94 2.08
C PHE A 77 6.31 -3.64 2.41
N TYR A 78 6.65 -2.83 1.39
CA TYR A 78 7.19 -1.49 1.60
C TYR A 78 6.25 -0.60 2.41
N GLN A 79 4.94 -0.64 2.11
CA GLN A 79 3.94 0.11 2.88
C GLN A 79 3.75 -0.43 4.30
N SER A 80 4.04 -1.70 4.56
CA SER A 80 4.01 -2.30 5.90
C SER A 80 5.35 -2.22 6.64
N GLY A 81 6.37 -1.56 6.08
CA GLY A 81 7.69 -1.41 6.70
C GLY A 81 8.56 -2.68 6.67
N LEU A 82 8.20 -3.68 5.85
CA LEU A 82 8.98 -4.90 5.68
C LEU A 82 9.91 -4.76 4.48
N TYR A 83 11.21 -4.85 4.73
CA TYR A 83 12.24 -4.69 3.72
C TYR A 83 13.11 -5.94 3.62
N GLY A 84 13.27 -6.46 2.41
CA GLY A 84 14.34 -7.41 2.11
C GLY A 84 15.67 -6.66 2.05
N LYS A 85 16.40 -6.59 3.16
CA LYS A 85 17.75 -6.02 3.22
C LYS A 85 18.72 -7.11 3.68
N VAL A 86 19.88 -7.16 3.03
CA VAL A 86 21.01 -7.94 3.51
C VAL A 86 21.76 -7.09 4.54
N ALA A 87 22.10 -7.68 5.69
CA ALA A 87 22.92 -7.00 6.68
C ALA A 87 24.25 -6.59 6.03
N ARG A 88 24.66 -5.33 6.21
CA ARG A 88 25.98 -4.89 5.75
C ARG A 88 27.03 -5.66 6.54
N GLN A 89 28.02 -6.22 5.83
CA GLN A 89 29.19 -6.78 6.50
C GLN A 89 29.90 -5.65 7.25
N LYS A 90 30.16 -5.86 8.54
CA LYS A 90 30.97 -4.92 9.31
C LYS A 90 32.43 -5.09 8.86
N PRO A 91 33.14 -4.00 8.54
CA PRO A 91 34.56 -4.09 8.27
C PRO A 91 35.27 -4.62 9.52
N LEU A 92 36.23 -5.52 9.31
CA LEU A 92 37.09 -6.00 10.38
C LEU A 92 37.99 -4.85 10.87
N PHE A 93 38.32 -4.83 12.16
CA PHE A 93 39.28 -3.87 12.68
C PHE A 93 40.65 -4.13 12.04
N SER A 94 41.23 -3.08 11.45
CA SER A 94 42.63 -3.12 11.01
C SER A 94 43.57 -3.01 12.21
N ALA A 95 44.80 -3.50 12.08
CA ALA A 95 45.83 -3.39 13.12
C ALA A 95 46.07 -1.95 13.62
N LYS A 96 45.80 -0.94 12.77
CA LYS A 96 45.89 0.49 13.12
C LYS A 96 44.87 0.92 14.18
N HIS A 97 43.75 0.20 14.30
CA HIS A 97 42.68 0.45 15.27
C HIS A 97 42.81 -0.38 16.56
N MET A 98 43.83 -1.23 16.66
CA MET A 98 44.04 -2.12 17.81
C MET A 98 44.96 -1.53 18.89
N LYS A 99 45.53 -0.33 18.67
CA LYS A 99 46.31 0.38 19.69
C LYS A 99 45.38 1.22 20.56
N ALA A 100 45.51 1.03 21.88
CA ALA A 100 44.84 1.79 22.94
C ALA A 100 45.43 3.20 23.08
#